data_AF-A0A9X2RAS9-F1
#
_entry.id   AF-A0A9X2RAS9-F1
#
_cell.length_a   1.000
_cell.length_b   1.000
_cell.length_c   1.000
_cell.angle_alpha   90.00
_cell.angle_beta   90.00
_cell.angle_gamma   90.00
#
_symmetry.space_group_name_H-M   'P 1'
#
loop_
_entity.id
_entity.type
_entity.pdbx_description
1 polymer ?
#
loop_
_entity_poly.entity_id
_entity_poly.type
_entity_poly.pdbx_seq_one_letter_code
_entity_poly.pdbx_strand_id
1 'polypeptide(L)'
;MDFDTRPYYLQRIAPLIAKRAFLVGLFVISYLIFFLPVRSWVASEVMKPILTEVDTQRSEQYSVDSFGRGISVQRINRAGRGAKMETPIGGFFVLAGMFLIAIYPRHPYWLYVAAYQLGLGTLMFGMLVIGVGWAEWGFTVFWFLDGEFYRGTSLALPFLLLRADGCALFGAVASGAGPSETKGSED
;
A
#
# COMPACT_ATOMS: atom_id res chain seq x y z
N MET A 1 -44.44 7.81 -23.68
CA MET A 1 -43.19 8.22 -23.02
C MET A 1 -43.04 7.35 -21.78
N ASP A 2 -42.30 6.26 -21.91
CA ASP A 2 -42.18 5.21 -20.90
C ASP A 2 -41.04 5.54 -19.94
N PHE A 3 -41.36 5.74 -18.66
CA PHE A 3 -40.42 6.15 -17.61
C PHE A 3 -40.09 5.03 -16.60
N ASP A 4 -40.40 3.77 -16.90
CA ASP A 4 -40.39 2.69 -15.91
C ASP A 4 -39.37 1.56 -16.16
N THR A 5 -38.22 1.89 -16.79
CA THR A 5 -37.11 0.93 -17.00
C THR A 5 -36.04 0.95 -15.90
N ARG A 6 -36.16 1.85 -14.92
CA ARG A 6 -35.21 1.97 -13.78
C ARG A 6 -35.16 0.77 -12.81
N PRO A 7 -36.24 0.01 -12.50
CA PRO A 7 -36.18 -1.03 -11.48
C PRO A 7 -35.35 -2.26 -11.91
N TYR A 8 -35.30 -2.58 -13.20
CA TYR A 8 -34.59 -3.74 -13.72
C TYR A 8 -33.06 -3.60 -13.69
N TYR A 9 -32.53 -2.39 -13.90
CA TYR A 9 -31.09 -2.15 -13.89
C TYR A 9 -30.49 -2.28 -12.47
N LEU A 10 -31.23 -1.81 -11.46
CA LEU A 10 -30.81 -1.90 -10.06
C LEU A 10 -30.80 -3.35 -9.54
N GLN A 11 -31.79 -4.17 -9.88
CA GLN A 11 -31.80 -5.59 -9.50
C GLN A 11 -30.61 -6.37 -10.07
N ARG A 12 -30.15 -6.02 -11.28
CA ARG A 12 -29.02 -6.70 -11.91
C ARG A 12 -27.67 -6.34 -11.29
N ILE A 13 -27.53 -5.10 -10.80
CA ILE A 13 -26.27 -4.57 -10.28
C ILE A 13 -26.15 -4.77 -8.76
N ALA A 14 -27.27 -4.83 -8.03
CA ALA A 14 -27.31 -5.09 -6.60
C ALA A 14 -26.43 -6.28 -6.14
N PRO A 15 -26.49 -7.49 -6.75
CA PRO A 15 -25.64 -8.60 -6.31
C PRO A 15 -24.14 -8.35 -6.56
N LEU A 16 -23.78 -7.61 -7.60
CA LEU A 16 -22.39 -7.23 -7.89
C LEU A 16 -21.85 -6.25 -6.85
N ILE A 17 -22.64 -5.24 -6.48
CA ILE A 17 -22.29 -4.27 -5.44
C ILE A 17 -22.18 -4.99 -4.09
N ALA A 18 -23.16 -5.83 -3.74
CA ALA A 18 -23.16 -6.59 -2.49
C ALA A 18 -21.91 -7.47 -2.37
N LYS A 19 -21.54 -8.19 -3.45
CA LYS A 19 -20.32 -9.00 -3.47
C LYS A 19 -19.05 -8.16 -3.27
N ARG A 20 -18.94 -7.01 -3.93
CA ARG A 20 -17.77 -6.11 -3.77
C ARG A 20 -17.68 -5.54 -2.37
N ALA A 21 -18.81 -5.08 -1.81
CA ALA A 21 -18.88 -4.58 -0.45
C ALA A 21 -18.51 -5.66 0.57
N PHE A 22 -18.96 -6.89 0.37
CA PHE A 22 -18.59 -8.04 1.20
C PHE A 22 -17.08 -8.31 1.17
N LEU A 23 -16.45 -8.33 -0.02
CA LEU A 23 -15.00 -8.53 -0.15
C LEU A 23 -14.19 -7.41 0.51
N VAL A 24 -14.61 -6.16 0.32
CA VAL A 24 -13.99 -4.99 0.96
C VAL A 24 -14.12 -5.09 2.48
N GLY A 25 -15.31 -5.43 2.99
CA GLY A 25 -15.55 -5.64 4.42
C GLY A 25 -14.67 -6.74 5.00
N LEU A 26 -14.61 -7.90 4.32
CA LEU A 26 -13.75 -9.01 4.73
C LEU A 26 -12.27 -8.62 4.76
N PHE A 27 -11.80 -7.86 3.76
CA PHE A 27 -10.44 -7.36 3.71
C PHE A 27 -10.13 -6.43 4.89
N VAL A 28 -11.01 -5.46 5.18
CA VAL A 28 -10.83 -4.54 6.31
C VAL A 28 -10.82 -5.29 7.63
N ILE A 29 -11.77 -6.19 7.87
CA ILE A 29 -11.84 -6.99 9.09
C ILE A 29 -10.56 -7.84 9.25
N SER A 30 -10.12 -8.50 8.17
CA SER A 30 -8.88 -9.28 8.17
C SER A 30 -7.67 -8.41 8.48
N TYR A 31 -7.59 -7.21 7.92
CA TYR A 31 -6.53 -6.25 8.23
C TYR A 31 -6.55 -5.83 9.72
N LEU A 32 -7.73 -5.56 10.28
CA LEU A 32 -7.86 -5.17 11.69
C LEU A 32 -7.48 -6.30 12.65
N ILE A 33 -7.83 -7.54 12.33
CA ILE A 33 -7.59 -8.69 13.20
C ILE A 33 -6.15 -9.19 13.08
N PHE A 34 -5.60 -9.31 11.87
CA PHE A 34 -4.29 -9.92 11.66
C PHE A 34 -3.16 -8.91 11.58
N PHE A 35 -3.30 -7.87 10.76
CA PHE A 35 -2.19 -6.96 10.48
C PHE A 35 -1.95 -5.96 11.61
N LEU A 36 -3.01 -5.49 12.25
CA LEU A 36 -2.91 -4.49 13.30
C LEU A 36 -2.10 -4.97 14.52
N PRO A 37 -2.34 -6.18 15.07
CA PRO A 37 -1.53 -6.73 16.15
C PRO A 37 -0.10 -7.09 15.71
N VAL A 38 0.05 -7.63 14.50
CA VAL A 38 1.37 -7.97 13.94
C VAL A 38 2.24 -6.72 13.84
N ARG A 39 1.68 -5.57 13.45
CA ARG A 39 2.42 -4.30 13.36
C ARG A 39 2.95 -3.84 14.73
N SER A 40 2.15 -3.93 15.79
CA SER A 40 2.66 -3.62 17.14
C SER A 40 3.76 -4.59 17.57
N TRP A 41 3.57 -5.88 17.30
CA TRP A 41 4.54 -6.91 17.65
C TRP A 41 5.86 -6.74 16.90
N VAL A 42 5.83 -6.47 15.59
CA VAL A 42 7.04 -6.19 14.80
C VAL A 42 7.77 -4.95 15.34
N ALA A 43 7.04 -3.90 15.74
CA ALA A 43 7.66 -2.71 16.29
C ALA A 43 8.37 -3.00 17.63
N SER A 44 7.74 -3.75 18.55
CA SER A 44 8.30 -4.01 19.88
C SER A 44 9.34 -5.12 19.90
N GLU A 45 9.09 -6.23 19.22
CA GLU A 45 9.88 -7.47 19.33
C GLU A 45 10.93 -7.64 18.23
N VAL A 46 10.83 -6.90 17.12
CA VAL A 46 11.78 -7.05 16.00
C VAL A 46 12.57 -5.75 15.81
N MET A 47 11.87 -4.66 15.55
CA MET A 47 12.54 -3.42 15.16
C MET A 47 13.29 -2.77 16.34
N LYS A 48 12.70 -2.76 17.54
CA LYS A 48 13.35 -2.19 18.74
C LYS A 48 14.64 -2.94 19.10
N PRO A 49 14.64 -4.28 19.28
CA PRO A 49 15.86 -5.00 19.65
C PRO A 49 16.96 -4.84 18.61
N ILE A 50 16.63 -4.91 17.31
CA ILE A 50 17.61 -4.70 16.24
C ILE A 50 18.27 -3.32 16.36
N LEU A 51 17.52 -2.27 16.67
CA LEU A 51 18.09 -0.93 16.82
C LEU A 51 18.90 -0.76 18.11
N THR A 52 18.54 -1.46 19.19
CA THR A 52 19.29 -1.41 20.45
C THR A 52 20.55 -2.29 20.42
N GLU A 53 20.58 -3.32 19.58
CA GLU A 53 21.75 -4.20 19.39
C GLU A 53 22.84 -3.55 18.52
N VAL A 54 22.53 -2.43 17.86
CA VAL A 54 23.54 -1.61 17.20
C VAL A 54 24.42 -0.95 18.26
N ASP A 55 25.42 -1.68 18.74
CA ASP A 55 26.40 -1.22 19.71
C ASP A 55 27.53 -0.48 18.97
N THR A 56 27.30 0.81 18.74
CA THR A 56 28.33 1.70 18.20
C THR A 56 28.43 2.92 19.09
N GLN A 57 29.61 3.54 19.16
CA GLN A 57 29.83 4.78 19.92
C GLN A 57 28.85 5.91 19.52
N ARG A 58 28.25 5.80 18.33
CA ARG A 58 27.25 6.73 17.81
C ARG A 58 25.84 6.43 18.36
N SER A 59 25.47 5.17 18.56
CA SER A 59 24.13 4.78 18.98
C SER A 59 23.81 5.24 20.40
N GLU A 60 24.82 5.35 21.28
CA GLU A 60 24.70 5.92 22.63
C GLU A 60 24.11 7.35 22.67
N GLN A 61 24.13 8.06 21.54
CA GLN A 61 23.57 9.42 21.45
C GLN A 61 22.05 9.43 21.18
N TYR A 62 21.43 8.26 20.95
CA TYR A 62 20.04 8.13 20.54
C TYR A 62 19.25 7.24 21.51
N SER A 63 18.08 7.71 21.94
CA SER A 63 17.07 6.89 22.61
C SER A 63 16.15 6.28 21.57
N VAL A 64 15.87 4.98 21.72
CA VAL A 64 14.95 4.23 20.87
C VAL A 64 13.73 3.85 21.69
N ASP A 65 12.62 4.52 21.43
CA ASP A 65 11.35 4.27 22.11
C ASP A 65 10.30 3.71 21.15
N SER A 66 9.59 2.69 21.60
CA SER A 66 8.41 2.17 20.90
C SER A 66 7.21 3.08 21.19
N PHE A 67 6.59 3.63 20.15
CA PHE A 67 5.40 4.47 20.26
C PHE A 67 4.24 3.85 19.48
N GLY A 68 3.28 3.26 20.20
CA GLY A 68 2.07 2.66 19.63
C GLY A 68 2.39 1.56 18.61
N ARG A 69 2.39 1.92 17.31
CA ARG A 69 2.62 1.01 16.17
C ARG A 69 3.90 1.35 15.40
N GLY A 70 4.83 2.08 16.02
CA GLY A 70 6.05 2.53 15.38
C GLY A 70 7.19 2.70 16.36
N ILE A 71 8.31 3.16 15.84
CA ILE A 71 9.52 3.48 16.61
C ILE A 71 9.84 4.95 16.45
N SER A 72 10.19 5.58 17.56
CA SER A 72 10.73 6.92 17.61
C SER A 72 12.20 6.83 18.02
N VAL A 73 13.08 7.32 17.16
CA VAL A 73 14.49 7.52 17.46
C VAL A 73 14.70 8.99 17.74
N GLN A 74 15.05 9.33 18.98
CA GLN A 74 15.31 10.70 19.42
C GLN A 74 16.73 10.84 19.92
N ARG A 75 17.34 12.01 19.71
CA ARG A 75 18.70 12.28 20.19
C ARG A 75 18.63 12.75 21.65
N ILE A 76 19.36 12.10 22.55
CA ILE A 76 19.23 12.25 24.01
C ILE A 76 19.46 13.70 24.48
N ASN A 77 20.34 14.46 23.80
CA ASN A 77 20.73 15.81 24.20
C ASN A 77 20.29 16.93 23.24
N ARG A 78 19.33 16.67 22.34
CA ARG A 78 18.87 17.71 21.40
C ARG A 78 17.36 17.62 21.20
N ALA A 79 16.66 18.72 21.47
CA ALA A 79 15.25 18.93 21.05
C ALA A 79 15.14 19.11 19.52
N GLY A 80 15.78 18.24 18.74
CA GLY A 80 15.79 18.21 17.29
C GLY A 80 14.81 17.19 16.73
N ARG A 81 14.63 17.20 15.39
CA ARG A 81 13.78 16.23 14.68
C ARG A 81 14.19 14.80 15.03
N GLY A 82 13.37 14.11 15.82
CA GLY A 82 13.43 12.67 15.95
C GLY A 82 13.00 11.99 14.65
N ALA A 83 13.64 10.88 14.30
CA ALA A 83 13.16 10.04 13.22
C ALA A 83 12.04 9.15 13.77
N LYS A 84 10.81 9.42 13.35
CA LYS A 84 9.65 8.59 13.69
C LYS A 84 9.35 7.69 12.50
N MET A 85 9.46 6.39 12.71
CA MET A 85 9.05 5.39 11.73
C MET A 85 7.77 4.74 12.19
N GLU A 86 6.71 4.90 11.41
CA GLU A 86 5.52 4.06 11.57
C GLU A 86 5.75 2.75 10.83
N THR A 87 5.25 1.64 11.39
CA THR A 87 5.38 0.35 10.70
C THR A 87 4.74 0.41 9.30
N PRO A 88 5.32 -0.25 8.29
CA PRO A 88 4.74 -0.32 6.95
C PRO A 88 3.33 -0.93 6.97
N ILE A 89 2.58 -0.77 5.87
CA ILE A 89 1.19 -1.21 5.74
C ILE A 89 0.26 -0.34 6.62
N GLY A 90 0.30 0.97 6.37
CA GLY A 90 -0.47 2.00 7.07
C GLY A 90 -1.93 2.12 6.64
N GLY A 91 -2.62 3.17 7.10
CA GLY A 91 -3.99 3.47 6.63
C GLY A 91 -4.09 3.63 5.11
N PHE A 92 -3.03 4.14 4.47
CA PHE A 92 -2.96 4.23 3.01
C PHE A 92 -3.01 2.87 2.31
N PHE A 93 -2.39 1.83 2.88
CA PHE A 93 -2.51 0.47 2.34
C PHE A 93 -3.97 0.00 2.35
N VAL A 94 -4.67 0.21 3.46
CA VAL A 94 -6.07 -0.21 3.60
C VAL A 94 -6.92 0.53 2.57
N LEU A 95 -6.76 1.85 2.47
CA LEU A 95 -7.50 2.67 1.51
C LEU A 95 -7.24 2.23 0.07
N ALA A 96 -5.98 2.07 -0.32
CA ALA A 96 -5.58 1.60 -1.64
C ALA A 96 -6.09 0.17 -1.93
N GLY A 97 -5.98 -0.74 -0.96
CA GLY A 97 -6.45 -2.10 -1.06
C GLY A 97 -7.97 -2.19 -1.22
N MET A 98 -8.73 -1.42 -0.44
CA MET A 98 -10.19 -1.31 -0.57
C MET A 98 -10.58 -0.82 -1.96
N PHE A 99 -9.92 0.23 -2.45
CA PHE A 99 -10.17 0.78 -3.79
C PHE A 99 -9.89 -0.25 -4.89
N LEU A 100 -8.76 -0.95 -4.80
CA LEU A 100 -8.39 -1.99 -5.76
C LEU A 100 -9.35 -3.18 -5.73
N ILE A 101 -9.78 -3.64 -4.57
CA ILE A 101 -10.77 -4.73 -4.45
C ILE A 101 -12.13 -4.29 -4.99
N ALA A 102 -12.52 -3.04 -4.75
CA ALA A 102 -13.79 -2.50 -5.25
C ALA A 102 -13.83 -2.42 -6.79
N ILE A 103 -12.71 -2.09 -7.43
CA ILE A 103 -12.63 -1.97 -8.90
C ILE A 103 -12.31 -3.32 -9.56
N TYR A 104 -11.34 -4.06 -9.02
CA TYR A 104 -10.79 -5.30 -9.56
C TYR A 104 -10.90 -6.47 -8.56
N PRO A 105 -12.12 -6.93 -8.21
CA PRO A 105 -12.31 -7.96 -7.17
C PRO A 105 -11.72 -9.33 -7.53
N ARG A 106 -11.38 -9.57 -8.80
CA ARG A 106 -10.80 -10.85 -9.27
C ARG A 106 -9.28 -10.86 -9.27
N HIS A 107 -8.65 -9.69 -9.27
CA HIS A 107 -7.20 -9.59 -9.35
C HIS A 107 -6.66 -9.23 -7.97
N PRO A 108 -5.67 -9.95 -7.44
CA PRO A 108 -5.14 -9.69 -6.12
C PRO A 108 -4.17 -8.49 -6.13
N TYR A 109 -4.54 -7.36 -6.76
CA TYR A 109 -3.65 -6.20 -6.90
C TYR A 109 -3.21 -5.61 -5.57
N TRP A 110 -4.07 -5.75 -4.55
CA TRP A 110 -3.76 -5.37 -3.19
C TRP A 110 -2.53 -6.12 -2.62
N LEU A 111 -2.22 -7.34 -3.10
CA LEU A 111 -0.99 -8.06 -2.70
C LEU A 111 0.27 -7.37 -3.24
N TYR A 112 0.25 -6.86 -4.47
CA TYR A 112 1.40 -6.10 -5.00
C TYR A 112 1.61 -4.81 -4.21
N VAL A 113 0.53 -4.12 -3.83
CA VAL A 113 0.63 -2.94 -2.94
C VAL A 113 1.18 -3.33 -1.58
N ALA A 114 0.76 -4.48 -1.02
CA ALA A 114 1.27 -4.99 0.26
C ALA A 114 2.77 -5.27 0.17
N ALA A 115 3.20 -6.03 -0.83
CA ALA A 115 4.61 -6.36 -1.06
C ALA A 115 5.47 -5.12 -1.27
N TYR A 116 4.97 -4.15 -2.05
CA TYR A 116 5.63 -2.87 -2.26
C TYR A 116 5.82 -2.10 -0.94
N GLN A 117 4.77 -1.97 -0.13
CA GLN A 117 4.88 -1.27 1.16
C GLN A 117 5.77 -2.02 2.16
N LEU A 118 5.78 -3.35 2.15
CA LEU A 118 6.72 -4.14 2.94
C LEU A 118 8.16 -3.88 2.52
N GLY A 119 8.46 -3.98 1.22
CA GLY A 119 9.81 -3.72 0.71
C GLY A 119 10.29 -2.31 1.02
N LEU A 120 9.41 -1.31 0.84
CA LEU A 120 9.73 0.08 1.16
C LEU A 120 9.92 0.28 2.67
N GLY A 121 9.08 -0.34 3.50
CA GLY A 121 9.24 -0.33 4.95
C GLY A 121 10.54 -0.96 5.42
N THR A 122 10.91 -2.12 4.87
CA THR A 122 12.20 -2.78 5.15
C THR A 122 13.37 -1.89 4.73
N LEU A 123 13.29 -1.25 3.57
CA LEU A 123 14.32 -0.31 3.10
C LEU A 123 14.46 0.89 4.05
N MET A 124 13.34 1.51 4.43
CA MET A 124 13.32 2.63 5.39
C MET A 124 13.92 2.22 6.74
N PHE A 125 13.55 1.04 7.25
CA PHE A 125 14.13 0.50 8.48
C PHE A 125 15.63 0.30 8.37
N GLY A 126 16.11 -0.29 7.27
CA GLY A 126 17.54 -0.47 7.02
C GLY A 126 18.30 0.86 7.00
N MET A 127 17.73 1.91 6.38
CA MET A 127 18.32 3.25 6.38
C MET A 127 18.36 3.88 7.77
N LEU A 128 17.35 3.61 8.60
CA LEU A 128 17.32 4.04 9.99
C LEU A 128 18.40 3.34 10.83
N VAL A 129 18.57 2.02 10.65
CA VAL A 129 19.66 1.23 11.25
C VAL A 129 21.02 1.80 10.85
N ILE A 130 21.23 2.10 9.57
CA ILE A 130 22.46 2.76 9.06
C ILE A 130 22.66 4.14 9.72
N GLY A 131 21.58 4.92 9.85
CA GLY A 131 21.55 6.23 10.48
C GLY A 131 22.04 6.23 11.94
N VAL A 132 21.50 5.29 12.72
CA VAL A 132 21.82 5.11 14.13
C VAL A 132 23.26 4.62 14.30
N GLY A 133 23.64 3.58 13.56
CA GLY A 133 24.92 2.90 13.81
C GLY A 133 26.14 3.55 13.17
N TRP A 134 26.03 4.00 11.92
CA TRP A 134 27.21 4.25 11.08
C TRP A 134 27.28 5.66 10.50
N ALA A 135 26.21 6.17 9.90
CA ALA A 135 26.33 7.38 9.08
C ALA A 135 25.06 8.25 9.01
N GLU A 136 25.24 9.57 9.08
CA GLU A 136 24.13 10.56 9.06
C GLU A 136 23.28 10.52 7.81
N TRP A 137 23.88 10.18 6.67
CA TRP A 137 23.16 10.10 5.40
C TRP A 137 22.04 9.04 5.45
N GLY A 138 22.13 8.03 6.33
CA GLY A 138 21.05 7.07 6.54
C GLY A 138 19.75 7.75 6.98
N PHE A 139 19.83 8.75 7.87
CA PHE A 139 18.66 9.55 8.25
C PHE A 139 18.16 10.44 7.10
N THR A 140 19.06 10.99 6.29
CA THR A 140 18.70 11.78 5.10
C THR A 140 17.89 10.94 4.12
N VAL A 141 18.36 9.74 3.80
CA VAL A 141 17.66 8.81 2.90
C VAL A 141 16.34 8.36 3.53
N PHE A 142 16.33 8.06 4.83
CA PHE A 142 15.10 7.72 5.55
C PHE A 142 14.05 8.83 5.43
N TRP A 143 14.40 10.10 5.65
CA TRP A 143 13.46 11.22 5.54
C TRP A 143 12.99 11.45 4.11
N PHE A 144 13.88 11.28 3.12
CA PHE A 144 13.49 11.34 1.71
C PHE A 144 12.47 10.24 1.37
N LEU A 145 12.73 9.01 1.83
CA LEU A 145 11.84 7.87 1.63
C LEU A 145 10.49 8.06 2.34
N ASP A 146 10.48 8.50 3.61
CA ASP A 146 9.26 8.71 4.39
C ASP A 146 8.39 9.86 3.83
N GLY A 147 9.02 10.97 3.48
CA GLY A 147 8.34 12.19 3.07
C GLY A 147 7.86 12.16 1.63
N GLU A 148 8.80 12.05 0.69
CA GLU A 148 8.54 12.25 -0.73
C GLU A 148 8.12 10.94 -1.40
N PHE A 149 8.91 9.89 -1.18
CA PHE A 149 8.74 8.65 -1.93
C PHE A 149 7.54 7.85 -1.45
N TYR A 150 7.44 7.55 -0.16
CA TYR A 150 6.39 6.71 0.41
C TYR A 150 5.00 7.32 0.20
N ARG A 151 4.83 8.62 0.50
CA ARG A 151 3.54 9.30 0.32
C ARG A 151 3.17 9.44 -1.15
N GLY A 152 4.12 9.85 -2.00
CA GLY A 152 3.89 10.05 -3.43
C GLY A 152 3.54 8.73 -4.13
N THR A 153 4.33 7.69 -3.91
CA THR A 153 4.12 6.40 -4.56
C THR A 153 2.91 5.65 -4.02
N SER A 154 2.61 5.72 -2.73
CA SER A 154 1.41 5.07 -2.16
C SER A 154 0.12 5.62 -2.76
N LEU A 155 0.09 6.90 -3.15
CA LEU A 155 -1.04 7.51 -3.84
C LEU A 155 -1.05 7.19 -5.33
N ALA A 156 0.11 7.18 -6.00
CA ALA A 156 0.21 6.96 -7.44
C ALA A 156 0.01 5.49 -7.86
N LEU A 157 0.43 4.54 -7.02
CA LEU A 157 0.48 3.11 -7.37
C LEU A 157 -0.91 2.53 -7.76
N PRO A 158 -2.02 2.81 -7.05
CA PRO A 158 -3.34 2.35 -7.47
C PRO A 158 -3.74 2.86 -8.87
N PHE A 159 -3.36 4.09 -9.23
CA PHE A 159 -3.65 4.66 -10.54
C PHE A 159 -2.77 4.06 -11.64
N LEU A 160 -1.51 3.72 -11.34
CA LEU A 160 -0.64 3.03 -12.29
C LEU A 160 -1.15 1.63 -12.59
N LEU A 161 -1.61 0.90 -11.58
CA LEU A 161 -2.23 -0.42 -11.76
C LEU A 161 -3.54 -0.32 -12.55
N LEU A 162 -4.38 0.68 -12.25
CA LEU A 162 -5.59 0.99 -13.02
C LEU A 162 -5.28 1.27 -14.50
N ARG A 163 -4.21 2.02 -14.78
CA ARG A 163 -3.79 2.34 -16.15
C ARG A 163 -3.26 1.12 -16.90
N ALA A 164 -2.42 0.31 -16.26
CA ALA A 164 -1.84 -0.88 -16.87
C ALA A 164 -2.93 -1.85 -17.36
N ASP A 165 -3.95 -2.08 -16.53
CA ASP A 165 -5.10 -2.92 -16.90
C ASP A 165 -6.11 -2.23 -17.80
N GLY A 166 -6.29 -0.92 -17.66
CA GLY A 166 -7.12 -0.13 -18.56
C GLY A 166 -6.64 -0.26 -20.01
N CYS A 167 -5.33 -0.18 -20.26
CA CYS A 167 -4.77 -0.43 -21.59
C CYS A 167 -5.05 -1.86 -22.10
N ALA A 168 -5.03 -2.87 -21.23
CA ALA A 168 -5.38 -4.24 -21.59
C ALA A 168 -6.88 -4.41 -21.90
N LEU A 169 -7.76 -3.77 -21.13
CA LEU A 169 -9.22 -3.79 -21.30
C LEU A 169 -9.69 -3.01 -22.54
N PHE A 170 -9.14 -1.84 -22.81
CA PHE A 170 -9.52 -1.02 -23.97
C PHE A 170 -8.82 -1.46 -25.27
N GLY A 171 -7.62 -2.05 -25.18
CA GLY A 171 -6.95 -2.66 -26.34
C GLY A 171 -7.72 -3.85 -26.92
N ALA A 172 -8.37 -4.64 -26.05
CA ALA A 172 -9.23 -5.76 -26.47
C ALA A 172 -10.53 -5.28 -27.15
N VAL A 173 -11.12 -4.18 -26.70
CA VAL A 173 -12.32 -3.59 -27.34
C VAL A 173 -11.98 -2.98 -28.71
N ALA A 174 -10.81 -2.37 -28.85
CA ALA A 174 -10.35 -1.85 -30.14
C ALA A 174 -10.02 -2.96 -31.16
N SER A 175 -9.60 -4.14 -30.69
CA SER A 175 -9.23 -5.27 -31.56
C SER A 175 -10.42 -6.14 -31.99
N GLY A 176 -11.61 -5.95 -31.39
CA GLY A 176 -12.84 -6.67 -31.75
C GLY A 176 -13.59 -6.09 -32.96
N ALA A 177 -13.20 -4.90 -33.44
CA ALA A 177 -13.75 -4.28 -34.65
C ALA A 177 -12.96 -4.70 -35.90
N GLY A 178 -12.79 -6.01 -36.09
CA GLY A 178 -12.28 -6.55 -37.35
C GLY A 178 -13.38 -6.43 -38.42
N PRO A 179 -13.09 -5.92 -39.63
CA PRO A 179 -14.08 -5.78 -40.68
C PRO A 179 -14.62 -7.16 -41.05
N SER A 180 -15.93 -7.33 -40.95
CA SER A 180 -16.64 -8.50 -41.47
C SER A 180 -16.36 -8.59 -42.98
N GLU A 181 -15.47 -9.51 -43.36
CA GLU A 181 -15.18 -9.85 -44.73
C GLU A 181 -16.47 -10.44 -45.33
N THR A 182 -17.22 -9.59 -46.03
CA THR A 182 -18.37 -9.98 -46.84
C THR A 182 -17.85 -10.93 -47.91
N LYS A 183 -17.99 -12.23 -47.69
CA LYS A 183 -17.85 -13.22 -48.77
C LYS A 183 -18.96 -12.96 -49.78
N GLY A 184 -18.58 -12.36 -50.90
CA GLY A 184 -19.40 -12.30 -52.11
C GLY A 184 -19.72 -13.70 -52.55
N SER A 185 -21.02 -13.99 -52.63
CA SER A 185 -21.58 -15.12 -53.37
C SER A 185 -21.50 -14.74 -54.85
N GLU A 186 -20.61 -15.39 -55.59
CA GLU A 186 -20.70 -15.43 -57.05
C GLU A 186 -21.70 -16.52 -57.42
N ASP A 187 -22.82 -16.10 -58.01
CA ASP A 187 -23.66 -16.89 -58.91
C ASP A 187 -23.48 -16.35 -60.34
#